data_AF-A0A4E0RHF7-F1
#
_entry.id   AF-A0A4E0RHF7-F1
#
_cell.length_a   1.000
_cell.length_b   1.000
_cell.length_c   1.000
_cell.angle_alpha   90.00
_cell.angle_beta   90.00
_cell.angle_gamma   90.00
#
_symmetry.space_group_name_H-M   'P 1'
#
loop_
_entity.id
_entity.type
_entity.pdbx_description
1 polymer ?
#
loop_
_entity_poly.entity_id
_entity_poly.type
_entity_poly.pdbx_seq_one_letter_code
_entity_poly.pdbx_strand_id
1 'polypeptide(L)'
;MVFIGVHSWQLFCIFLYASLLISGGSGLHIISRREWGAAPSRRLFSKITKPAHHVILHHTEQPTICSGDSCKNSIRAIQKYHFSRGYSDIGYSFLIGTDGQIYEGRGWGVVGAHTYGYNRNGYGIALVGDFRRNKPTLAALNSVKQLIHLGVRNNWIDPKYKLFGHRNVGQTECPGNELYNIISKWSHFELRK
;
A
#
# COMPACT_ATOMS: atom_id res chain seq x y z
N MET A 1 5.06 -25.17 75.20
CA MET A 1 5.81 -25.80 74.10
C MET A 1 4.87 -25.86 72.89
N VAL A 2 5.12 -25.03 71.87
CA VAL A 2 4.70 -25.13 70.43
C VAL A 2 3.18 -25.19 70.15
N PHE A 3 2.42 -24.17 69.72
CA PHE A 3 2.40 -23.31 68.49
C PHE A 3 2.15 -24.03 67.14
N ILE A 4 1.00 -23.70 66.49
CA ILE A 4 0.64 -23.58 65.04
C ILE A 4 0.90 -24.78 64.09
N GLY A 5 0.01 -25.23 63.18
CA GLY A 5 -1.12 -24.62 62.46
C GLY A 5 -0.76 -24.41 60.98
N VAL A 6 -1.37 -25.14 60.02
CA VAL A 6 -1.55 -24.83 58.57
C VAL A 6 -2.32 -26.01 57.90
N HIS A 7 -3.57 -25.91 57.44
CA HIS A 7 -4.11 -25.30 56.20
C HIS A 7 -3.40 -25.73 54.90
N SER A 8 -3.98 -26.74 54.24
CA SER A 8 -3.60 -27.19 52.89
C SER A 8 -4.68 -26.80 51.89
N TRP A 9 -4.41 -25.76 51.11
CA TRP A 9 -5.19 -25.38 49.93
C TRP A 9 -4.46 -25.91 48.69
N GLN A 10 -5.06 -26.85 47.98
CA GLN A 10 -4.54 -27.33 46.69
C GLN A 10 -4.84 -26.28 45.61
N LEU A 11 -3.82 -25.57 45.17
CA LEU A 11 -3.86 -24.69 44.00
C LEU A 11 -3.65 -25.52 42.73
N PHE A 12 -4.72 -25.70 41.95
CA PHE A 12 -4.64 -26.21 40.57
C PHE A 12 -4.14 -25.09 39.65
N CYS A 13 -2.86 -25.13 39.29
CA CYS A 13 -2.29 -24.29 38.22
C CYS A 13 -2.70 -24.86 36.85
N ILE A 14 -3.73 -24.29 36.23
CA ILE A 14 -4.09 -24.55 34.83
C ILE A 14 -3.13 -23.73 33.96
N PHE A 15 -2.06 -24.36 33.48
CA PHE A 15 -1.26 -23.81 32.37
C PHE A 15 -2.03 -24.01 31.05
N LEU A 16 -2.80 -23.00 30.65
CA LEU A 16 -3.35 -22.91 29.30
C LEU A 16 -2.20 -22.68 28.31
N TYR A 17 -1.79 -23.75 27.63
CA TYR A 17 -0.95 -23.67 26.43
C TYR A 17 -1.71 -22.88 25.37
N ALA A 18 -1.32 -21.62 25.14
CA ALA A 18 -1.74 -20.90 23.95
C ALA A 18 -1.05 -21.54 22.75
N SER A 19 -1.78 -22.39 22.02
CA SER A 19 -1.37 -22.82 20.69
C SER A 19 -1.38 -21.60 19.77
N LEU A 20 -0.20 -21.06 19.48
CA LEU A 20 -0.03 -20.12 18.38
C LEU A 20 -0.42 -20.87 17.10
N LEU A 21 -1.61 -20.59 16.59
CA LEU A 21 -1.92 -20.85 15.20
C LEU A 21 -0.98 -19.97 14.38
N ILE A 22 0.14 -20.55 13.94
CA ILE A 22 0.94 -19.99 12.85
C ILE A 22 0.01 -20.06 11.64
N SER A 23 -0.71 -18.96 11.38
CA SER A 23 -1.42 -18.81 10.12
C SER A 23 -0.37 -18.89 9.01
N GLY A 24 -0.44 -19.97 8.23
CA GLY A 24 0.42 -20.19 7.09
C GLY A 24 0.36 -18.97 6.18
N GLY A 25 1.54 -18.51 5.75
CA GLY A 25 1.68 -17.35 4.88
C GLY A 25 0.95 -17.58 3.57
N SER A 26 -0.29 -17.11 3.48
CA SER A 26 -0.88 -16.80 2.19
C SER A 26 -0.04 -15.66 1.60
N GLY A 27 0.51 -15.89 0.40
CA GLY A 27 1.19 -14.84 -0.34
C GLY A 27 0.27 -13.62 -0.45
N LEU A 28 0.85 -12.42 -0.39
CA LEU A 28 0.10 -11.18 -0.54
C LEU A 28 -0.70 -11.22 -1.84
N HIS A 29 -2.04 -11.26 -1.74
CA HIS A 29 -2.91 -11.33 -2.90
C HIS A 29 -3.00 -9.95 -3.58
N ILE A 30 -2.58 -9.89 -4.84
CA ILE A 30 -2.68 -8.71 -5.69
C ILE A 30 -3.71 -9.03 -6.77
N ILE A 31 -4.81 -8.28 -6.78
CA ILE A 31 -5.85 -8.37 -7.80
C ILE A 31 -5.26 -7.90 -9.11
N SER A 32 -5.08 -8.83 -10.03
CA SER A 32 -4.49 -8.60 -11.34
C SER A 32 -5.35 -7.66 -12.18
N ARG A 33 -4.72 -7.09 -13.22
CA ARG A 33 -5.42 -6.31 -14.25
C ARG A 33 -6.65 -7.00 -14.82
N ARG A 34 -6.60 -8.33 -15.01
CA ARG A 34 -7.72 -9.10 -15.52
C ARG A 34 -8.87 -9.13 -14.51
N GLU A 35 -8.58 -9.37 -13.24
CA GLU A 35 -9.58 -9.55 -12.18
C GLU A 35 -10.35 -8.27 -11.86
N TRP A 36 -9.74 -7.09 -11.97
CA TRP A 36 -10.47 -5.82 -11.82
C TRP A 36 -11.04 -5.29 -13.14
N GLY A 37 -10.84 -5.97 -14.27
CA GLY A 37 -11.41 -5.60 -15.56
C GLY A 37 -10.70 -4.39 -16.20
N ALA A 38 -9.38 -4.39 -16.18
CA ALA A 38 -8.56 -3.37 -16.85
C ALA A 38 -8.75 -3.38 -18.36
N ALA A 39 -8.89 -2.19 -18.94
CA ALA A 39 -8.65 -2.04 -20.37
C ALA A 39 -7.17 -2.32 -20.68
N PRO A 40 -6.85 -2.81 -21.90
CA PRO A 40 -5.47 -2.93 -22.34
C PRO A 40 -4.80 -1.55 -22.40
N SER A 41 -3.48 -1.52 -22.18
CA SER A 41 -2.70 -0.29 -22.39
C SER A 41 -2.74 0.13 -23.86
N ARG A 42 -2.86 1.43 -24.12
CA ARG A 42 -2.86 2.03 -25.47
C ARG A 42 -1.46 2.07 -26.09
N ARG A 43 -0.40 1.83 -25.32
CA ARG A 43 1.00 1.77 -25.77
C ARG A 43 1.76 0.68 -25.03
N LEU A 44 2.84 0.20 -25.64
CA LEU A 44 3.75 -0.73 -24.97
C LEU A 44 4.37 -0.09 -23.73
N PHE A 45 4.48 -0.89 -22.68
CA PHE A 45 5.12 -0.46 -21.44
C PHE A 45 6.64 -0.40 -21.58
N SER A 46 7.24 0.68 -21.09
CA SER A 46 8.68 0.77 -20.91
C SER A 46 9.09 0.06 -19.62
N LYS A 47 10.25 -0.60 -19.64
CA LYS A 47 10.83 -1.22 -18.45
C LYS A 47 11.36 -0.16 -17.48
N ILE A 48 11.13 -0.38 -16.19
CA ILE A 48 11.71 0.43 -15.11
C ILE A 48 13.12 -0.09 -14.76
N THR A 49 13.97 0.78 -14.20
CA THR A 49 15.26 0.36 -13.62
C THR A 49 15.00 -0.47 -12.35
N LYS A 50 15.69 -1.61 -12.21
CA LYS A 50 15.56 -2.53 -11.08
C LYS A 50 16.91 -2.63 -10.32
N PRO A 51 16.93 -2.50 -8.97
CA PRO A 51 15.79 -2.13 -8.13
C PRO A 51 15.43 -0.64 -8.28
N ALA A 52 14.16 -0.30 -8.03
CA ALA A 52 13.74 1.09 -7.94
C ALA A 52 14.08 1.66 -6.55
N HIS A 53 14.63 2.87 -6.51
CA HIS A 53 15.07 3.49 -5.27
C HIS A 53 14.00 4.36 -4.58
N HIS A 54 12.82 4.54 -5.19
CA HIS A 54 11.77 5.41 -4.67
C HIS A 54 10.41 4.71 -4.58
N VAL A 55 9.69 5.01 -3.51
CA VAL A 55 8.26 4.70 -3.38
C VAL A 55 7.53 6.00 -3.13
N ILE A 56 6.53 6.31 -3.95
CA ILE A 56 5.77 7.55 -3.84
C ILE A 56 4.32 7.18 -3.52
N LEU A 57 3.81 7.66 -2.38
CA LEU A 57 2.43 7.47 -1.98
C LEU A 57 1.55 8.61 -2.51
N HIS A 58 0.39 8.19 -3.02
CA HIS A 58 -0.64 9.04 -3.58
C HIS A 58 -2.00 8.77 -2.93
N HIS A 59 -2.92 9.70 -3.12
CA HIS A 59 -4.36 9.45 -3.00
C HIS A 59 -5.04 9.64 -4.36
N THR A 60 -6.26 9.13 -4.53
CA THR A 60 -7.02 9.28 -5.78
C THR A 60 -8.04 10.41 -5.74
N GLU A 61 -8.22 11.06 -4.57
CA GLU A 61 -9.23 12.08 -4.25
C GLU A 61 -10.69 11.57 -4.27
N GLN A 62 -10.98 10.45 -4.93
CA GLN A 62 -12.30 9.82 -4.94
C GLN A 62 -12.22 8.30 -5.21
N PRO A 63 -13.25 7.53 -4.82
CA PRO A 63 -14.24 7.83 -3.78
C PRO A 63 -13.63 7.65 -2.37
N THR A 64 -14.23 8.24 -1.34
CA THR A 64 -13.72 8.17 0.05
C THR A 64 -13.72 6.75 0.63
N ILE A 65 -14.67 5.90 0.23
CA ILE A 65 -14.79 4.50 0.66
C ILE A 65 -15.09 3.63 -0.55
N CYS A 66 -14.45 2.47 -0.62
CA CYS A 66 -14.79 1.41 -1.55
C CYS A 66 -14.45 0.03 -0.97
N SER A 67 -15.15 -1.00 -1.43
CA SER A 67 -14.82 -2.40 -1.20
C SER A 67 -15.22 -3.27 -2.39
N GLY A 68 -14.46 -4.33 -2.65
CA GLY A 68 -14.75 -5.32 -3.69
C GLY A 68 -15.06 -4.68 -5.05
N ASP A 69 -16.26 -4.93 -5.59
CA ASP A 69 -16.64 -4.43 -6.91
C ASP A 69 -16.77 -2.90 -6.99
N SER A 70 -17.08 -2.21 -5.90
CA SER A 70 -17.08 -0.75 -5.88
C SER A 70 -15.66 -0.17 -6.02
N CYS A 71 -14.64 -0.83 -5.46
CA CYS A 71 -13.25 -0.46 -5.71
C CYS A 71 -12.86 -0.73 -7.16
N LYS A 72 -13.20 -1.90 -7.71
CA LYS A 72 -12.94 -2.22 -9.12
C LYS A 72 -13.59 -1.18 -10.06
N ASN A 73 -14.83 -0.78 -9.80
CA ASN A 73 -15.53 0.30 -10.52
C ASN A 73 -14.75 1.61 -10.46
N SER A 74 -14.31 2.02 -9.27
CA SER A 74 -13.55 3.25 -9.05
C SER A 74 -12.21 3.23 -9.80
N ILE A 75 -11.50 2.11 -9.78
CA ILE A 75 -10.21 1.94 -10.47
C ILE A 75 -10.38 1.98 -11.99
N ARG A 76 -11.45 1.37 -12.53
CA ARG A 76 -11.81 1.53 -13.95
C ARG A 76 -12.12 2.98 -14.33
N ALA A 77 -12.82 3.71 -13.46
CA ALA A 77 -13.07 5.14 -13.67
C ALA A 77 -11.78 5.96 -13.67
N ILE A 78 -10.84 5.67 -12.76
CA ILE A 78 -9.51 6.28 -12.72
C ILE A 78 -8.71 5.96 -14.00
N GLN A 79 -8.74 4.72 -14.48
CA GLN A 79 -8.10 4.35 -15.75
C GLN A 79 -8.69 5.14 -16.92
N LYS A 80 -10.02 5.24 -17.00
CA LYS A 80 -10.73 6.03 -18.02
C LYS A 80 -10.37 7.51 -17.97
N TYR A 81 -10.26 8.07 -16.77
CA TYR A 81 -9.81 9.46 -16.59
C TYR A 81 -8.35 9.66 -17.02
N HIS A 82 -7.43 8.74 -16.68
CA HIS A 82 -6.06 8.81 -17.17
C HIS A 82 -5.98 8.74 -18.71
N PHE A 83 -6.82 7.91 -19.34
CA PHE A 83 -6.94 7.88 -20.79
C PHE A 83 -7.42 9.21 -21.39
N SER A 84 -8.38 9.90 -20.76
CA SER A 84 -8.83 11.22 -21.24
C SER A 84 -7.76 12.30 -21.08
N ARG A 85 -6.83 12.11 -20.13
CA ARG A 85 -5.62 12.93 -19.97
C ARG A 85 -4.46 12.55 -20.89
N GLY A 86 -4.68 11.63 -21.84
CA GLY A 86 -3.67 11.22 -22.81
C GLY A 86 -2.66 10.19 -22.30
N TYR A 87 -2.88 9.60 -21.12
CA TYR A 87 -1.99 8.55 -20.63
C TYR A 87 -2.22 7.29 -21.45
N SER A 88 -1.18 6.46 -21.58
CA SER A 88 -1.31 5.17 -22.23
C SER A 88 -2.06 4.13 -21.40
N ASP A 89 -2.19 4.35 -20.10
CA ASP A 89 -2.83 3.47 -19.11
C ASP A 89 -2.99 4.22 -17.78
N ILE A 90 -3.60 3.59 -16.77
CA ILE A 90 -3.61 4.06 -15.39
C ILE A 90 -2.19 4.48 -14.94
N GLY A 91 -2.07 5.64 -14.30
CA GLY A 91 -0.76 6.25 -14.01
C GLY A 91 0.02 5.56 -12.88
N TYR A 92 -0.67 4.94 -11.94
CA TYR A 92 -0.08 4.33 -10.75
C TYR A 92 0.44 2.91 -11.03
N SER A 93 1.47 2.51 -10.29
CA SER A 93 1.96 1.13 -10.31
C SER A 93 0.98 0.20 -9.61
N PHE A 94 0.47 0.62 -8.45
CA PHE A 94 -0.53 -0.11 -7.66
C PHE A 94 -1.57 0.85 -7.08
N LEU A 95 -2.76 0.32 -6.84
CA LEU A 95 -3.84 1.00 -6.12
C LEU A 95 -4.28 0.15 -4.93
N ILE A 96 -4.70 0.78 -3.83
CA ILE A 96 -5.14 0.08 -2.63
C ILE A 96 -6.50 0.64 -2.19
N GLY A 97 -7.49 -0.24 -2.12
CA GLY A 97 -8.85 0.11 -1.68
C GLY A 97 -8.93 0.36 -0.17
N THR A 98 -10.01 0.97 0.31
CA THR A 98 -10.21 1.16 1.76
C THR A 98 -10.44 -0.17 2.50
N ASP A 99 -10.79 -1.23 1.79
CA ASP A 99 -10.85 -2.60 2.28
C ASP A 99 -9.47 -3.28 2.40
N GLY A 100 -8.38 -2.60 1.99
CA GLY A 100 -7.02 -3.13 2.01
C GLY A 100 -6.68 -4.04 0.84
N GLN A 101 -7.60 -4.26 -0.11
CA GLN A 101 -7.27 -5.04 -1.31
C GLN A 101 -6.29 -4.25 -2.20
N ILE A 102 -5.28 -4.96 -2.73
CA ILE A 102 -4.26 -4.39 -3.60
C ILE A 102 -4.62 -4.70 -5.05
N TYR A 103 -4.61 -3.68 -5.89
CA TYR A 103 -4.95 -3.78 -7.30
C TYR A 103 -3.72 -3.44 -8.14
N GLU A 104 -3.42 -4.30 -9.11
CA GLU A 104 -2.35 -4.08 -10.07
C GLU A 104 -2.73 -2.93 -11.02
N GLY A 105 -2.01 -1.82 -10.94
CA GLY A 105 -2.06 -0.76 -11.94
C GLY A 105 -1.19 -1.12 -13.14
N ARG A 106 -0.10 -0.38 -13.35
CA ARG A 106 0.94 -0.81 -14.30
C ARG A 106 1.79 -1.98 -13.79
N GLY A 107 1.76 -2.25 -12.49
CA GLY A 107 2.45 -3.37 -11.88
C GLY A 107 3.96 -3.19 -11.72
N TRP A 108 4.63 -4.30 -11.39
CA TRP A 108 6.07 -4.37 -11.23
C TRP A 108 6.81 -4.33 -12.59
N GLY A 109 8.04 -3.82 -12.61
CA GLY A 109 8.89 -3.86 -13.81
C GLY A 109 8.54 -2.85 -14.89
N VAL A 110 7.50 -2.04 -14.70
CA VAL A 110 6.96 -1.10 -15.69
C VAL A 110 7.03 0.35 -15.19
N VAL A 111 7.41 1.27 -16.08
CA VAL A 111 7.42 2.72 -15.82
C VAL A 111 6.00 3.28 -15.63
N GLY A 112 5.81 3.95 -14.49
CA GLY A 112 4.58 4.68 -14.14
C GLY A 112 4.33 5.96 -14.93
N ALA A 113 3.24 6.66 -14.61
CA ALA A 113 2.96 8.04 -15.00
C ALA A 113 2.36 8.83 -13.82
N HIS A 114 2.83 8.54 -12.60
CA HIS A 114 2.28 9.08 -11.35
C HIS A 114 3.03 10.32 -10.86
N THR A 115 4.34 10.41 -11.09
CA THR A 115 5.19 11.48 -10.55
C THR A 115 6.29 11.84 -11.54
N TYR A 116 6.20 13.03 -12.12
CA TYR A 116 7.20 13.55 -13.05
C TYR A 116 8.61 13.54 -12.43
N GLY A 117 9.62 13.11 -13.19
CA GLY A 117 11.00 12.95 -12.70
C GLY A 117 11.28 11.66 -11.91
N TYR A 118 10.25 10.97 -11.39
CA TYR A 118 10.44 9.77 -10.54
C TYR A 118 9.95 8.46 -11.18
N ASN A 119 9.10 8.53 -12.21
CA ASN A 119 8.46 7.36 -12.84
C ASN A 119 9.43 6.24 -13.30
N ARG A 120 10.68 6.56 -13.67
CA ARG A 120 11.67 5.59 -14.18
C ARG A 120 12.49 4.89 -13.09
N ASN A 121 12.44 5.39 -11.86
CA ASN A 121 13.19 4.87 -10.72
C ASN A 121 12.33 4.86 -9.46
N GLY A 122 11.02 4.64 -9.61
CA GLY A 122 10.11 4.58 -8.49
C GLY A 122 8.76 3.99 -8.81
N TYR A 123 8.12 3.45 -7.78
CA TYR A 123 6.76 2.92 -7.85
C TYR A 123 5.79 3.87 -7.17
N GLY A 124 4.69 4.18 -7.87
CA GLY A 124 3.59 4.97 -7.35
C GLY A 124 2.50 4.08 -6.80
N ILE A 125 2.21 4.20 -5.50
CA ILE A 125 1.12 3.47 -4.83
C ILE A 125 0.04 4.49 -4.46
N ALA A 126 -1.16 4.36 -5.01
CA ALA A 126 -2.27 5.23 -4.71
C ALA A 126 -3.28 4.55 -3.77
N LEU A 127 -3.63 5.20 -2.67
CA LEU A 127 -4.77 4.78 -1.87
C LEU A 127 -6.03 5.39 -2.48
N VAL A 128 -7.05 4.56 -2.70
CA VAL A 128 -8.35 5.01 -3.23
C VAL A 128 -9.07 5.79 -2.12
N GLY A 129 -9.24 7.10 -2.30
CA GLY A 129 -9.79 7.99 -1.27
C GLY A 129 -9.30 9.42 -1.31
N ASP A 130 -9.96 10.27 -0.50
CA ASP A 130 -9.52 11.63 -0.17
C ASP A 130 -9.05 11.70 1.28
N PHE A 131 -7.72 11.75 1.45
CA PHE A 131 -7.08 11.86 2.75
C PHE A 131 -6.62 13.29 3.11
N ARG A 132 -7.23 14.33 2.53
CA ARG A 132 -7.00 15.72 2.99
C ARG A 132 -7.48 15.95 4.41
N ARG A 133 -8.62 15.34 4.78
CA ARG A 133 -9.26 15.47 6.11
C ARG A 133 -9.62 14.13 6.75
N ASN A 134 -9.65 13.04 5.98
CA ASN A 134 -10.01 11.72 6.47
C ASN A 134 -8.76 10.84 6.58
N LYS A 135 -8.70 9.97 7.58
CA LYS A 135 -7.62 9.00 7.72
C LYS A 135 -7.86 7.79 6.79
N PRO A 136 -6.81 7.25 6.16
CA PRO A 136 -6.88 5.93 5.55
C PRO A 136 -7.21 4.85 6.57
N THR A 137 -7.83 3.76 6.12
CA THR A 137 -8.09 2.59 6.98
C THR A 137 -6.78 1.91 7.36
N LEU A 138 -6.75 1.27 8.53
CA LEU A 138 -5.59 0.49 8.96
C LEU A 138 -5.29 -0.67 7.99
N ALA A 139 -6.33 -1.28 7.41
CA ALA A 139 -6.20 -2.30 6.37
C ALA A 139 -5.41 -1.78 5.16
N ALA A 140 -5.78 -0.63 4.62
CA ALA A 140 -5.07 -0.02 3.49
C ALA A 140 -3.59 0.30 3.84
N LEU A 141 -3.34 0.87 5.02
CA LEU A 141 -1.98 1.19 5.47
C LEU A 141 -1.11 -0.06 5.64
N ASN A 142 -1.67 -1.14 6.19
CA ASN A 142 -0.98 -2.42 6.32
C ASN A 142 -0.66 -3.03 4.95
N SER A 143 -1.59 -2.94 4.00
CA SER A 143 -1.38 -3.41 2.63
C SER A 143 -0.27 -2.64 1.90
N VAL A 144 -0.14 -1.32 2.13
CA VAL A 144 1.01 -0.55 1.60
C VAL A 144 2.33 -1.14 2.12
N LYS A 145 2.43 -1.37 3.43
CA LYS A 145 3.65 -1.90 4.04
C LYS A 145 3.97 -3.31 3.53
N GLN A 146 2.97 -4.18 3.44
CA GLN A 146 3.12 -5.53 2.92
C GLN A 146 3.56 -5.52 1.45
N LEU A 147 2.99 -4.63 0.63
CA LEU A 147 3.35 -4.48 -0.78
C LEU A 147 4.79 -3.99 -0.97
N ILE A 148 5.21 -2.99 -0.19
CA ILE A 148 6.60 -2.50 -0.22
C ILE A 148 7.55 -3.62 0.20
N HIS A 149 7.24 -4.34 1.28
CA HIS A 149 8.05 -5.46 1.76
C HIS A 149 8.15 -6.59 0.72
N LEU A 150 7.06 -6.92 0.02
CA LEU A 150 7.08 -7.85 -1.10
C LEU A 150 7.97 -7.34 -2.24
N GLY A 151 7.88 -6.04 -2.56
CA GLY A 151 8.72 -5.41 -3.56
C GLY A 151 10.22 -5.49 -3.22
N VAL A 152 10.59 -5.24 -1.97
CA VAL A 152 11.97 -5.39 -1.48
C VAL A 152 12.43 -6.84 -1.57
N ARG A 153 11.62 -7.78 -1.06
CA ARG A 153 11.91 -9.22 -1.10
C ARG A 153 12.16 -9.72 -2.53
N ASN A 154 11.40 -9.21 -3.50
CA ASN A 154 11.49 -9.61 -4.91
C ASN A 154 12.49 -8.76 -5.73
N ASN A 155 13.31 -7.96 -5.05
CA ASN A 155 14.31 -7.05 -5.62
C ASN A 155 13.72 -5.98 -6.57
N TRP A 156 12.41 -5.73 -6.51
CA TRP A 156 11.78 -4.65 -7.28
C TRP A 156 12.05 -3.29 -6.66
N ILE A 157 12.08 -3.21 -5.33
CA ILE A 157 12.38 -2.01 -4.55
C ILE A 157 13.71 -2.23 -3.85
N ASP A 158 14.58 -1.22 -3.84
CA ASP A 158 15.87 -1.29 -3.16
C ASP A 158 15.64 -1.35 -1.64
N PRO A 159 16.35 -2.18 -0.86
CA PRO A 159 16.20 -2.22 0.60
C PRO A 159 16.46 -0.87 1.29
N LYS A 160 17.22 0.05 0.67
CA LYS A 160 17.49 1.43 1.10
C LYS A 160 16.63 2.45 0.34
N TYR A 161 15.45 2.04 -0.14
CA TYR A 161 14.53 2.95 -0.83
C TYR A 161 14.20 4.18 0.00
N LYS A 162 13.78 5.25 -0.68
CA LYS A 162 13.21 6.45 -0.07
C LYS A 162 11.71 6.47 -0.28
N LEU A 163 10.98 6.73 0.79
CA LEU A 163 9.53 6.88 0.79
C LEU A 163 9.17 8.37 0.78
N PHE A 164 8.28 8.75 -0.13
CA PHE A 164 7.78 10.11 -0.26
C PHE A 164 6.25 10.11 -0.29
N GLY A 165 5.64 11.17 0.24
CA GLY A 165 4.35 11.62 -0.27
C GLY A 165 4.55 12.37 -1.58
N HIS A 166 3.60 12.33 -2.50
CA HIS A 166 3.74 13.02 -3.80
C HIS A 166 4.14 14.50 -3.66
N ARG A 167 3.63 15.21 -2.65
CA ARG A 167 3.98 16.60 -2.32
C ARG A 167 5.45 16.83 -1.98
N ASN A 168 6.22 15.81 -1.59
CA ASN A 168 7.66 15.96 -1.38
C ASN A 168 8.41 16.16 -2.71
N VAL A 169 7.84 15.71 -3.81
CA VAL A 169 8.54 15.57 -5.10
C VAL A 169 7.76 16.15 -6.28
N GLY A 170 6.67 16.87 -5.99
CA GLY A 170 5.84 17.58 -6.95
C GLY A 170 5.07 18.72 -6.28
N GLN A 171 4.53 19.63 -7.09
CA GLN A 171 3.69 20.74 -6.61
C GLN A 171 2.23 20.28 -6.54
N THR A 172 1.84 19.68 -5.42
CA THR A 172 0.51 19.08 -5.23
C THR A 172 0.17 18.94 -3.75
N GLU A 173 -1.13 18.90 -3.43
CA GLU A 173 -1.58 18.51 -2.09
C GLU A 173 -1.54 16.98 -1.87
N CYS A 174 -1.39 16.18 -2.91
CA CYS A 174 -1.31 14.73 -2.81
C CYS A 174 -0.13 14.31 -1.89
N PRO A 175 -0.29 13.38 -0.93
CA PRO A 175 -1.38 12.42 -0.78
C PRO A 175 -2.49 12.84 0.21
N GLY A 176 -2.66 14.14 0.47
CA GLY A 176 -3.56 14.66 1.50
C GLY A 176 -2.91 14.69 2.90
N ASN A 177 -3.37 15.60 3.76
CA ASN A 177 -2.73 15.90 5.04
C ASN A 177 -2.74 14.72 6.00
N GLU A 178 -3.86 13.99 6.12
CA GLU A 178 -3.97 12.89 7.07
C GLU A 178 -3.07 11.72 6.68
N LEU A 179 -3.07 11.31 5.41
CA LEU A 179 -2.16 10.27 4.93
C LEU A 179 -0.70 10.73 5.04
N TYR A 180 -0.39 11.97 4.68
CA TYR A 180 0.96 12.53 4.80
C TYR A 180 1.49 12.51 6.24
N ASN A 181 0.66 12.93 7.21
CA ASN A 181 1.00 12.95 8.64
C ASN A 181 1.25 11.55 9.23
N ILE A 182 0.65 10.52 8.63
CA ILE A 182 0.87 9.13 9.04
C ILE A 182 2.18 8.60 8.44
N ILE A 183 2.39 8.78 7.14
CA ILE A 183 3.54 8.20 6.43
C ILE A 183 4.84 8.92 6.78
N SER A 184 4.78 10.18 7.23
CA SER A 184 5.94 10.93 7.70
C SER A 184 6.62 10.32 8.93
N LYS A 185 5.93 9.41 9.61
CA LYS A 185 6.43 8.68 10.77
C LYS A 185 6.93 7.27 10.43
N TRP A 186 6.84 6.86 9.16
CA TRP A 186 7.27 5.53 8.74
C TRP A 186 8.79 5.50 8.51
N SER A 187 9.37 4.30 8.61
CA SER A 187 10.75 4.09 8.15
C SER A 187 10.89 4.45 6.68
N HIS A 188 12.10 4.86 6.28
CA HIS A 188 12.45 5.31 4.92
C HIS A 188 11.76 6.61 4.47
N PHE A 189 10.90 7.22 5.27
CA PHE A 189 10.31 8.51 4.90
C PHE A 189 11.39 9.59 4.85
N GLU A 190 11.43 10.31 3.74
CA GLU A 190 12.41 11.37 3.50
C GLU A 190 11.71 12.70 3.29
N LEU A 191 12.12 13.71 4.04
CA LEU A 191 11.81 15.09 3.72
C LEU A 191 12.73 15.50 2.57
N ARG A 192 12.17 16.03 1.49
CA ARG A 192 13.01 16.56 0.41
C ARG A 192 13.85 17.70 0.98
N LYS A 193 15.18 17.55 0.91
CA LYS A 193 16.14 18.64 1.10
C LYS A 193 16.13 19.57 -0.11
#